data_AF-A0AB36SYG6-F1
#
_entry.id   AF-A0AB36SYG6-F1
#
_cell.length_a   1.000
_cell.length_b   1.000
_cell.length_c   1.000
_cell.angle_alpha   90.00
_cell.angle_beta   90.00
_cell.angle_gamma   90.00
#
_symmetry.space_group_name_H-M   'P 1'
#
loop_
_entity.id
_entity.type
_entity.pdbx_description
1 polymer ?
#
loop_
_entity_poly.entity_id
_entity_poly.type
_entity_poly.pdbx_seq_one_letter_code
_entity_poly.pdbx_strand_id
1 'polypeptide(L)'
;MNINEKAIEMFEQNEYEKAMELFQRAVHESRGVQSLNNLAWMYFYEEEDDARALELIKEVVKLNPSSYFPYNILGEIYIKQKKWEEAKKVLQKSISIQPSNEAYHNVAVAHYNLGELEKASGFFLRVAGDSDYIMYSYVKCLIDLGRTTEAKEKLDTFNRESDDLIGEIHVADLYVELNCYKEAIEWFERGYKEVWKSPNWIGRFVYALYKANNFTRINEVIRESIEAKTVEIEDVQTEEVEENWTEKDKKELIEEYTEENNCYKTMIERIKSGYVPGLEFETYHIGGCYLFGCKRHNHLEYEE
;
A
#
# COMPACT_ATOMS: atom_id res chain seq x y z
N MET A 1 -25.40 25.54 -12.24
CA MET A 1 -24.31 24.58 -12.03
C MET A 1 -23.09 25.04 -12.83
N ASN A 2 -22.04 25.48 -12.16
CA ASN A 2 -20.78 25.83 -12.82
C ASN A 2 -20.11 24.54 -13.35
N ILE A 3 -19.09 24.68 -14.20
CA ILE A 3 -18.46 23.53 -14.86
C ILE A 3 -17.82 22.55 -13.85
N ASN A 4 -17.31 23.04 -12.71
CA ASN A 4 -16.76 22.22 -11.64
C ASN A 4 -17.83 21.38 -10.94
N GLU A 5 -18.98 21.97 -10.60
CA GLU A 5 -20.09 21.25 -9.98
C GLU A 5 -20.60 20.13 -10.88
N LYS A 6 -20.66 20.36 -12.21
CA LYS A 6 -20.99 19.31 -13.19
C LYS A 6 -19.92 18.21 -13.22
N ALA A 7 -18.65 18.58 -13.18
CA ALA A 7 -17.55 17.62 -13.17
C ALA A 7 -17.61 16.71 -11.92
N ILE A 8 -17.89 17.29 -10.75
CA ILE A 8 -18.08 16.55 -9.49
C ILE A 8 -19.31 15.64 -9.60
N GLU A 9 -20.42 16.11 -10.17
CA GLU A 9 -21.61 15.27 -10.37
C GLU A 9 -21.32 14.06 -11.28
N MET A 10 -20.62 14.26 -12.40
CA MET A 10 -20.22 13.16 -13.29
C MET A 10 -19.30 12.18 -12.55
N PHE A 11 -18.35 12.68 -11.75
CA PHE A 11 -17.47 11.86 -10.93
C PHE A 11 -18.27 11.02 -9.91
N GLU A 12 -19.23 11.63 -9.21
CA GLU A 12 -20.12 10.92 -8.28
C GLU A 12 -21.00 9.86 -8.96
N GLN A 13 -21.26 10.00 -10.26
CA GLN A 13 -21.96 9.02 -11.09
C GLN A 13 -21.03 7.93 -11.66
N ASN A 14 -19.73 7.94 -11.32
CA ASN A 14 -18.68 7.09 -11.88
C ASN A 14 -18.44 7.30 -13.37
N GLU A 15 -18.81 8.47 -13.91
CA GLU A 15 -18.54 8.86 -15.29
C GLU A 15 -17.17 9.58 -15.38
N TYR A 16 -16.10 8.85 -15.09
CA TYR A 16 -14.76 9.38 -14.88
C TYR A 16 -14.19 10.12 -16.10
N GLU A 17 -14.38 9.60 -17.32
CA GLU A 17 -13.88 10.27 -18.53
C GLU A 17 -14.56 11.62 -18.75
N LYS A 18 -15.89 11.69 -18.53
CA LYS A 18 -16.63 12.95 -18.66
C LYS A 18 -16.27 13.93 -17.56
N ALA A 19 -16.08 13.45 -16.33
CA ALA A 19 -15.59 14.27 -15.23
C ALA A 19 -14.23 14.87 -15.56
N MET A 20 -13.29 14.06 -16.08
CA MET A 20 -11.96 14.48 -16.50
C MET A 20 -12.03 15.57 -17.58
N GLU A 21 -12.81 15.37 -18.65
CA GLU A 21 -13.01 16.38 -19.69
C GLU A 21 -13.54 17.71 -19.13
N LEU A 22 -14.50 17.65 -18.20
CA LEU A 22 -15.08 18.83 -17.58
C LEU A 22 -14.08 19.54 -16.65
N PHE A 23 -13.27 18.81 -15.88
CA PHE A 23 -12.21 19.41 -15.05
C PHE A 23 -11.11 20.06 -15.90
N GLN A 24 -10.71 19.43 -17.02
CA GLN A 24 -9.76 20.03 -17.96
C GLN A 24 -10.31 21.33 -18.57
N ARG A 25 -11.58 21.32 -18.98
CA ARG A 25 -12.26 22.54 -19.45
C ARG A 25 -12.37 23.60 -18.36
N ALA A 26 -12.63 23.21 -17.12
CA ALA A 26 -12.70 24.14 -15.99
C ALA A 26 -11.39 24.92 -15.81
N VAL A 27 -10.24 24.23 -15.90
CA VAL A 27 -8.91 24.85 -15.84
C VAL A 27 -8.65 25.73 -17.08
N HIS A 28 -9.11 25.33 -18.26
CA HIS A 28 -8.97 26.13 -19.48
C HIS A 28 -9.78 27.44 -19.42
N GLU A 29 -11.00 27.40 -18.89
CA GLU A 29 -11.87 28.58 -18.74
C GLU A 29 -11.39 29.49 -17.61
N SER A 30 -10.94 28.92 -16.49
CA SER A 30 -10.42 29.68 -15.35
C SER A 30 -9.38 28.87 -14.56
N ARG A 31 -8.13 29.37 -14.52
CA ARG A 31 -7.06 28.81 -13.68
C ARG A 31 -7.15 29.34 -12.25
N GLY A 32 -8.06 28.76 -11.46
CA GLY A 32 -8.25 29.09 -10.05
C GLY A 32 -7.88 27.92 -9.13
N VAL A 33 -7.90 28.17 -7.81
CA VAL A 33 -7.57 27.18 -6.78
C VAL A 33 -8.40 25.91 -6.95
N GLN A 34 -9.74 26.03 -7.02
CA GLN A 34 -10.65 24.88 -7.16
C GLN A 34 -10.40 24.07 -8.44
N SER A 35 -10.35 24.71 -9.61
CA SER A 35 -10.23 24.01 -10.88
C SER A 35 -8.87 23.30 -11.01
N LEU A 36 -7.78 23.98 -10.63
CA LEU A 36 -6.44 23.40 -10.66
C LEU A 36 -6.30 22.24 -9.68
N ASN A 37 -6.80 22.38 -8.45
CA ASN A 37 -6.71 21.34 -7.43
C ASN A 37 -7.53 20.11 -7.82
N ASN A 38 -8.77 20.29 -8.28
CA ASN A 38 -9.63 19.17 -8.64
C ASN A 38 -9.08 18.40 -9.84
N LEU A 39 -8.55 19.10 -10.85
CA LEU A 39 -7.87 18.43 -11.96
C LEU A 39 -6.58 17.72 -11.52
N ALA A 40 -5.80 18.31 -10.61
CA ALA A 40 -4.61 17.67 -10.05
C ALA A 40 -4.96 16.38 -9.30
N TRP A 41 -6.03 16.40 -8.51
CA TRP A 41 -6.53 15.22 -7.80
C TRP A 41 -6.93 14.12 -8.78
N MET A 42 -7.68 14.46 -9.84
CA MET A 42 -8.06 13.50 -10.88
C MET A 42 -6.85 12.91 -11.62
N TYR A 43 -5.85 13.75 -11.95
CA TYR A 43 -4.62 13.22 -12.56
C TYR A 43 -3.87 12.27 -11.64
N PHE A 44 -3.85 12.53 -10.33
CA PHE A 44 -3.14 11.68 -9.40
C PHE A 44 -3.85 10.35 -9.10
N TYR A 45 -5.17 10.40 -8.87
CA TYR A 45 -5.95 9.24 -8.41
C TYR A 45 -6.54 8.40 -9.55
N GLU A 46 -6.97 9.02 -10.65
CA GLU A 46 -7.68 8.31 -11.73
C GLU A 46 -6.77 7.98 -12.92
N GLU A 47 -5.85 8.88 -13.26
CA GLU A 47 -4.94 8.70 -14.41
C GLU A 47 -3.55 8.21 -13.99
N GLU A 48 -3.28 8.16 -12.68
CA GLU A 48 -1.97 7.86 -12.08
C GLU A 48 -0.81 8.72 -12.65
N ASP A 49 -1.12 9.91 -13.17
CA ASP A 49 -0.16 10.85 -13.77
C ASP A 49 0.37 11.84 -12.73
N ASP A 50 1.33 11.34 -11.95
CA ASP A 50 2.00 12.11 -10.90
C ASP A 50 2.66 13.39 -11.43
N ALA A 51 3.10 13.41 -12.69
CA ALA A 51 3.84 14.53 -13.26
C ALA A 51 2.91 15.72 -13.52
N ARG A 52 1.78 15.49 -14.19
CA ARG A 52 0.77 16.53 -14.42
C ARG A 52 0.14 16.98 -13.10
N ALA A 53 -0.17 16.05 -12.19
CA ALA A 53 -0.70 16.39 -10.88
C ALA A 53 0.26 17.30 -10.09
N LEU A 54 1.57 16.98 -10.08
CA LEU A 54 2.59 17.75 -9.39
C LEU A 54 2.75 19.17 -9.92
N GLU A 55 2.65 19.36 -11.24
CA GLU A 55 2.72 20.67 -11.87
C GLU A 55 1.58 21.57 -11.39
N LEU A 56 0.34 21.07 -11.49
CA LEU A 56 -0.86 21.81 -11.11
C LEU A 56 -0.87 22.12 -9.61
N ILE A 57 -0.57 21.14 -8.75
CA ILE A 57 -0.68 21.34 -7.30
C ILE A 57 0.37 22.33 -6.77
N LYS A 58 1.55 22.39 -7.41
CA LYS A 58 2.58 23.41 -7.12
C LYS A 58 2.13 24.83 -7.46
N GLU A 59 1.23 24.99 -8.42
CA GLU A 59 0.57 26.27 -8.70
C GLU A 59 -0.46 26.59 -7.61
N VAL A 60 -1.28 25.62 -7.22
CA VAL A 60 -2.32 25.80 -6.18
C VAL A 60 -1.71 26.27 -4.85
N VAL A 61 -0.63 25.65 -4.37
CA VAL A 61 0.04 26.06 -3.11
C VAL A 61 0.60 27.48 -3.15
N LYS A 62 0.85 28.05 -4.34
CA LYS A 62 1.25 29.47 -4.50
C LYS A 62 0.05 30.41 -4.51
N LEU A 63 -1.06 29.96 -5.13
CA LEU A 63 -2.30 30.73 -5.22
C LEU A 63 -3.03 30.80 -3.87
N ASN A 64 -3.07 29.70 -3.13
CA ASN A 64 -3.70 29.62 -1.81
C ASN A 64 -2.80 28.87 -0.81
N PRO A 65 -1.84 29.57 -0.17
CA PRO A 65 -0.93 28.96 0.81
C PRO A 65 -1.58 28.66 2.17
N SER A 66 -2.86 29.02 2.35
CA SER A 66 -3.64 28.79 3.57
C SER A 66 -4.53 27.55 3.51
N SER A 67 -4.69 26.90 2.35
CA SER A 67 -5.47 25.67 2.25
C SER A 67 -4.59 24.44 2.46
N TYR A 68 -5.07 23.47 3.26
CA TYR A 68 -4.31 22.26 3.57
C TYR A 68 -4.43 21.16 2.48
N PHE A 69 -5.51 21.19 1.69
CA PHE A 69 -5.79 20.24 0.61
C PHE A 69 -4.61 20.05 -0.37
N PRO A 70 -4.07 21.13 -0.96
CA PRO A 70 -2.97 20.98 -1.91
C PRO A 70 -1.67 20.54 -1.26
N TYR A 71 -1.48 20.78 0.05
CA TYR A 71 -0.33 20.25 0.78
C TYR A 71 -0.46 18.75 1.07
N ASN A 72 -1.67 18.22 1.28
CA ASN A 72 -1.90 16.78 1.41
C ASN A 72 -1.61 16.06 0.08
N ILE A 73 -2.22 16.50 -1.02
CA ILE A 73 -1.98 15.93 -2.35
C ILE A 73 -0.48 16.00 -2.71
N LEU A 74 0.16 17.15 -2.48
CA LEU A 74 1.59 17.30 -2.73
C LEU A 74 2.44 16.35 -1.88
N GLY A 75 2.03 16.11 -0.63
CA GLY A 75 2.67 15.14 0.27
C GLY A 75 2.54 13.71 -0.24
N GLU A 76 1.35 13.30 -0.68
CA GLU A 76 1.08 11.98 -1.25
C GLU A 76 1.91 11.71 -2.49
N ILE A 77 1.96 12.68 -3.41
CA ILE A 77 2.81 12.61 -4.61
C ILE A 77 4.28 12.41 -4.21
N TYR A 78 4.77 13.15 -3.20
CA TYR A 78 6.14 12.99 -2.74
C TYR A 78 6.41 11.66 -2.04
N ILE A 79 5.44 11.10 -1.31
CA ILE A 79 5.52 9.73 -0.76
C ILE A 79 5.64 8.70 -1.89
N LYS A 80 4.76 8.76 -2.90
CA LYS A 80 4.80 7.86 -4.07
C LYS A 80 6.14 7.95 -4.82
N GLN A 81 6.71 9.15 -4.92
CA GLN A 81 8.03 9.39 -5.52
C GLN A 81 9.22 9.08 -4.58
N LYS A 82 8.98 8.56 -3.37
CA LYS A 82 10.00 8.28 -2.35
C LYS A 82 10.83 9.50 -1.95
N LYS A 83 10.26 10.71 -2.08
CA LYS A 83 10.85 12.01 -1.69
C LYS A 83 10.45 12.37 -0.27
N TRP A 84 11.03 11.63 0.67
CA TRP A 84 10.57 11.63 2.07
C TRP A 84 10.76 12.97 2.79
N GLU A 85 11.86 13.68 2.54
CA GLU A 85 12.11 15.00 3.15
C GLU A 85 11.12 16.06 2.64
N GLU A 86 10.86 16.08 1.32
CA GLU A 86 9.88 16.98 0.73
C GLU A 86 8.46 16.65 1.23
N ALA A 87 8.08 15.37 1.28
CA ALA A 87 6.82 14.92 1.83
C ALA A 87 6.65 15.39 3.28
N LYS A 88 7.64 15.12 4.15
CA LYS A 88 7.64 15.55 5.56
C LYS A 88 7.38 17.05 5.69
N LYS A 89 8.08 17.87 4.91
CA LYS A 89 7.95 19.33 4.95
C LYS A 89 6.56 19.82 4.57
N VAL A 90 5.98 19.32 3.48
CA VAL A 90 4.66 19.78 3.02
C VAL A 90 3.52 19.24 3.89
N LEU A 91 3.64 18.01 4.39
CA LEU A 91 2.65 17.42 5.29
C LEU A 91 2.65 18.11 6.66
N GLN A 92 3.81 18.50 7.19
CA GLN A 92 3.88 19.33 8.39
C GLN A 92 3.21 20.70 8.19
N LYS A 93 3.35 21.29 7.00
CA LYS A 93 2.63 22.52 6.65
C LYS A 93 1.11 22.28 6.59
N SER A 94 0.67 21.18 5.99
CA SER A 94 -0.75 20.77 5.99
C SER A 94 -1.31 20.67 7.41
N ILE A 95 -0.64 19.88 8.27
CA ILE A 95 -1.02 19.69 9.68
C ILE A 95 -1.09 21.01 10.45
N SER A 96 -0.19 21.96 10.17
CA SER A 96 -0.18 23.27 10.82
C SER A 96 -1.36 24.17 10.44
N ILE A 97 -1.94 23.95 9.26
CA ILE A 97 -3.14 24.65 8.78
C ILE A 97 -4.37 23.97 9.36
N GLN A 98 -4.52 22.68 9.07
CA GLN A 98 -5.62 21.85 9.54
C GLN A 98 -5.12 20.41 9.72
N PRO A 99 -5.13 19.89 10.96
CA PRO A 99 -4.81 18.49 11.20
C PRO A 99 -5.83 17.55 10.56
N SER A 100 -5.35 16.49 9.90
CA SER A 100 -6.17 15.39 9.39
C SER A 100 -5.49 14.04 9.64
N ASN A 101 -6.25 12.95 9.63
CA ASN A 101 -5.70 11.62 9.84
C ASN A 101 -4.75 11.22 8.71
N GLU A 102 -5.10 11.57 7.47
CA GLU A 102 -4.29 11.31 6.28
C GLU A 102 -2.95 12.03 6.37
N ALA A 103 -2.95 13.31 6.77
CA ALA A 103 -1.72 14.08 6.90
C ALA A 103 -0.79 13.49 7.99
N TYR A 104 -1.35 13.04 9.12
CA TYR A 104 -0.60 12.39 10.18
C TYR A 104 -0.07 11.00 9.77
N HIS A 105 -0.86 10.19 9.07
CA HIS A 105 -0.38 8.91 8.53
C HIS A 105 0.75 9.14 7.52
N ASN A 106 0.54 10.02 6.54
CA ASN A 106 1.51 10.26 5.48
C ASN A 106 2.81 10.86 6.04
N VAL A 107 2.74 11.71 7.08
CA VAL A 107 3.97 12.21 7.72
C VAL A 107 4.66 11.11 8.54
N ALA A 108 3.91 10.18 9.14
CA ALA A 108 4.47 8.99 9.80
C ALA A 108 5.25 8.12 8.80
N VAL A 109 4.68 7.90 7.61
CA VAL A 109 5.34 7.21 6.50
C VAL A 109 6.64 7.89 6.10
N ALA A 110 6.63 9.22 5.94
CA ALA A 110 7.85 9.98 5.65
C ALA A 110 8.90 9.81 6.76
N HIS A 111 8.50 9.94 8.02
CA HIS A 111 9.39 9.76 9.17
C HIS A 111 9.98 8.34 9.25
N TYR A 112 9.17 7.32 8.99
CA TYR A 112 9.63 5.92 9.01
C TYR A 112 10.72 5.67 7.97
N ASN A 113 10.51 6.12 6.73
CA ASN A 113 11.48 5.95 5.64
C ASN A 113 12.75 6.81 5.81
N LEU A 114 12.70 7.85 6.63
CA LEU A 114 13.86 8.64 7.04
C LEU A 114 14.62 8.03 8.22
N GLY A 115 14.14 6.92 8.79
CA GLY A 115 14.70 6.31 9.99
C GLY A 115 14.37 7.07 11.29
N GLU A 116 13.47 8.05 11.24
CA GLU A 116 12.99 8.80 12.40
C GLU A 116 11.88 8.02 13.12
N LEU A 117 12.20 6.79 13.54
CA LEU A 117 11.24 5.77 13.96
C LEU A 117 10.39 6.19 15.17
N GLU A 118 10.94 6.88 16.17
CA GLU A 118 10.18 7.32 17.33
C GLU A 118 9.06 8.32 16.95
N LYS A 119 9.34 9.21 15.99
CA LYS A 119 8.32 10.14 15.49
C LYS A 119 7.29 9.42 14.64
N ALA A 120 7.73 8.50 13.77
CA ALA A 120 6.84 7.68 12.97
C ALA A 120 5.87 6.89 13.84
N SER A 121 6.38 6.21 14.86
CA SER A 121 5.61 5.47 15.86
C SER A 121 4.57 6.36 16.54
N GLY A 122 4.95 7.56 16.99
CA GLY A 122 4.03 8.51 17.61
C GLY A 122 2.90 8.99 16.69
N PHE A 123 3.20 9.25 15.42
CA PHE A 123 2.19 9.65 14.45
C PHE A 123 1.29 8.48 14.02
N PHE A 124 1.83 7.29 13.75
CA PHE A 124 1.01 6.11 13.46
C PHE A 124 0.05 5.80 14.62
N LEU A 125 0.53 5.78 15.87
CA LEU A 125 -0.32 5.53 17.04
C LEU A 125 -1.48 6.54 17.14
N ARG A 126 -1.24 7.80 16.78
CA ARG A 126 -2.25 8.85 16.84
C ARG A 126 -3.45 8.58 15.94
N VAL A 127 -3.22 7.96 14.78
CA VAL A 127 -4.25 7.77 13.75
C VAL A 127 -4.64 6.32 13.53
N ALA A 128 -3.95 5.37 14.16
CA ALA A 128 -4.24 3.95 13.99
C ALA A 128 -5.70 3.63 14.28
N GLY A 129 -6.26 4.15 15.39
CA GLY A 129 -7.64 3.89 15.77
C GLY A 129 -7.95 2.39 15.73
N ASP A 130 -9.00 2.03 14.99
CA ASP A 130 -9.38 0.64 14.69
C ASP A 130 -8.92 0.17 13.30
N SER A 131 -8.09 0.96 12.59
CA SER A 131 -7.60 0.59 11.26
C SER A 131 -6.46 -0.42 11.35
N ASP A 132 -6.70 -1.64 10.88
CA ASP A 132 -5.69 -2.71 10.88
C ASP A 132 -4.52 -2.35 9.96
N TYR A 133 -4.79 -1.59 8.89
CA TYR A 133 -3.77 -1.10 7.95
C TYR A 133 -2.74 -0.18 8.61
N ILE A 134 -3.22 0.81 9.36
CA ILE A 134 -2.35 1.76 10.06
C ILE A 134 -1.73 1.08 11.29
N MET A 135 -2.47 0.23 11.98
CA MET A 135 -1.97 -0.57 13.10
C MET A 135 -0.82 -1.48 12.67
N TYR A 136 -0.88 -2.07 11.47
CA TYR A 136 0.19 -2.88 10.91
C TYR A 136 1.49 -2.07 10.75
N SER A 137 1.40 -0.86 10.20
CA SER A 137 2.53 0.06 10.08
C SER A 137 3.08 0.48 11.45
N TYR A 138 2.19 0.71 12.43
CA TYR A 138 2.58 1.00 13.81
C TYR A 138 3.36 -0.16 14.45
N VAL A 139 2.84 -1.39 14.37
CA VAL A 139 3.49 -2.59 14.93
C VAL A 139 4.84 -2.82 14.27
N LYS A 140 4.94 -2.69 12.95
CA LYS A 140 6.22 -2.78 12.25
C LYS A 140 7.23 -1.75 12.77
N CYS A 141 6.80 -0.51 12.98
CA CYS A 141 7.65 0.53 13.55
C CYS A 141 8.11 0.19 14.98
N LEU A 142 7.24 -0.39 15.82
CA LEU A 142 7.61 -0.86 17.16
C LEU A 142 8.65 -1.99 17.11
N ILE A 143 8.54 -2.91 16.15
CA ILE A 143 9.52 -3.98 15.93
C ILE A 143 10.89 -3.39 15.60
N ASP A 144 10.95 -2.43 14.67
CA ASP A 144 12.22 -1.80 14.28
C ASP A 144 12.85 -0.96 15.39
N LEU A 145 12.02 -0.40 16.28
CA LEU A 145 12.46 0.25 17.52
C LEU A 145 12.95 -0.75 18.60
N GLY A 146 12.79 -2.05 18.38
CA GLY A 146 13.09 -3.09 19.37
C GLY A 146 12.08 -3.18 20.52
N ARG A 147 10.91 -2.53 20.42
CA ARG A 147 9.82 -2.54 21.41
C ARG A 147 8.95 -3.79 21.23
N THR A 148 9.58 -4.96 21.27
CA THR A 148 8.98 -6.24 20.89
C THR A 148 7.78 -6.66 21.75
N THR A 149 7.80 -6.38 23.06
CA THR A 149 6.67 -6.68 23.95
C THR A 149 5.41 -5.91 23.55
N GLU A 150 5.55 -4.61 23.33
CA GLU A 150 4.42 -3.76 22.93
C GLU A 150 3.95 -4.07 21.52
N ALA A 151 4.89 -4.34 20.59
CA ALA A 151 4.57 -4.79 19.25
C ALA A 151 3.71 -6.07 19.30
N LYS A 152 4.09 -7.05 20.13
CA LYS A 152 3.32 -8.28 20.30
C LYS A 152 1.94 -8.01 20.89
N GLU A 153 1.84 -7.21 21.95
CA GLU A 153 0.56 -6.87 22.57
C GLU A 153 -0.43 -6.26 21.58
N LYS A 154 0.06 -5.41 20.66
CA LYS A 154 -0.75 -4.82 19.59
C LYS A 154 -1.05 -5.79 18.46
N LEU A 155 -0.10 -6.63 18.08
CA LEU A 155 -0.33 -7.64 17.06
C LEU A 155 -1.37 -8.68 17.51
N ASP A 156 -1.39 -9.02 18.80
CA ASP A 156 -2.37 -9.93 19.41
C ASP A 156 -3.81 -9.38 19.39
N THR A 157 -4.03 -8.09 19.08
CA THR A 157 -5.38 -7.52 18.95
C THR A 157 -5.98 -7.71 17.57
N PHE A 158 -5.19 -8.10 16.55
CA PHE A 158 -5.71 -8.32 15.20
C PHE A 158 -6.72 -9.46 15.21
N ASN A 159 -7.91 -9.19 14.66
CA ASN A 159 -9.00 -10.15 14.63
C ASN A 159 -9.32 -10.52 13.18
N ARG A 160 -9.41 -11.82 12.91
CA ARG A 160 -9.76 -12.35 11.59
C ARG A 160 -11.18 -12.00 11.12
N GLU A 161 -12.07 -11.70 12.06
CA GLU A 161 -13.48 -11.35 11.78
C GLU A 161 -13.65 -9.84 11.58
N SER A 162 -12.54 -9.09 11.59
CA SER A 162 -12.48 -7.68 11.22
C SER A 162 -12.70 -7.55 9.71
N ASP A 163 -13.68 -6.73 9.32
CA ASP A 163 -13.88 -6.37 7.92
C ASP A 163 -12.71 -5.53 7.35
N ASP A 164 -11.85 -4.96 8.22
CA ASP A 164 -10.70 -4.12 7.84
C ASP A 164 -9.35 -4.89 7.83
N LEU A 165 -9.36 -6.22 8.00
CA LEU A 165 -8.14 -7.01 8.14
C LEU A 165 -7.20 -6.81 6.93
N ILE A 166 -5.97 -6.36 7.19
CA ILE A 166 -4.92 -6.14 6.16
C ILE A 166 -4.48 -7.44 5.44
N GLY A 167 -4.84 -8.60 5.99
CA GLY A 167 -4.55 -9.92 5.46
C GLY A 167 -3.74 -10.78 6.43
N GLU A 168 -4.04 -12.07 6.47
CA GLU A 168 -3.45 -13.01 7.42
C GLU A 168 -1.93 -13.16 7.26
N ILE A 169 -1.44 -13.05 6.02
CA ILE A 169 -0.02 -13.19 5.68
C ILE A 169 0.79 -12.05 6.30
N HIS A 170 0.29 -10.81 6.18
CA HIS A 170 0.92 -9.63 6.77
C HIS A 170 1.04 -9.77 8.30
N VAL A 171 -0.03 -10.22 8.97
CA VAL A 171 -0.02 -10.46 10.41
C VAL A 171 0.96 -11.57 10.79
N ALA A 172 0.96 -12.67 10.05
CA ALA A 172 1.90 -13.78 10.25
C ALA A 172 3.36 -13.32 10.15
N ASP A 173 3.66 -12.48 9.16
CA ASP A 173 5.02 -12.00 8.93
C ASP A 173 5.56 -11.16 10.08
N LEU A 174 4.73 -10.32 10.71
CA LEU A 174 5.14 -9.58 11.90
C LEU A 174 5.39 -10.49 13.10
N TYR A 175 4.63 -11.59 13.25
CA TYR A 175 4.94 -12.60 14.26
C TYR A 175 6.26 -13.31 14.00
N VAL A 176 6.65 -13.52 12.74
CA VAL A 176 7.98 -14.06 12.39
C VAL A 176 9.09 -13.10 12.83
N GLU A 177 8.94 -11.79 12.58
CA GLU A 177 9.92 -10.77 13.04
C GLU A 177 10.04 -10.73 14.57
N LEU A 178 8.95 -11.02 15.29
CA LEU A 178 8.91 -11.15 16.75
C LEU A 178 9.39 -12.50 17.28
N ASN A 179 9.80 -13.43 16.41
CA ASN A 179 10.15 -14.82 16.74
C ASN A 179 9.02 -15.62 17.42
N CYS A 180 7.77 -15.18 17.25
CA CYS A 180 6.57 -15.84 17.76
C CYS A 180 6.06 -16.85 16.74
N TYR A 181 6.84 -17.92 16.52
CA TYR A 181 6.61 -18.83 15.38
C TYR A 181 5.31 -19.62 15.47
N LYS A 182 4.79 -19.88 16.68
CA LYS A 182 3.53 -20.61 16.84
C LYS A 182 2.37 -19.78 16.30
N GLU A 183 2.27 -18.53 16.73
CA GLU A 183 1.27 -17.57 16.27
C GLU A 183 1.43 -17.30 14.77
N ALA A 184 2.68 -17.12 14.29
CA ALA A 184 2.95 -16.97 12.86
C ALA A 184 2.39 -18.14 12.04
N ILE A 185 2.64 -19.39 12.46
CA ILE A 185 2.10 -20.59 11.80
C ILE A 185 0.57 -20.59 11.81
N GLU A 186 -0.06 -20.24 12.93
CA GLU A 186 -1.53 -20.18 13.00
C GLU A 186 -2.13 -19.18 12.00
N TRP A 187 -1.48 -18.03 11.79
CA TRP A 187 -1.90 -17.05 10.80
C TRP A 187 -1.57 -17.49 9.36
N PHE A 188 -0.39 -18.05 9.11
CA PHE A 188 -0.05 -18.58 7.79
C PHE A 188 -0.98 -19.69 7.36
N GLU A 189 -1.32 -20.66 8.23
CA GLU A 189 -2.25 -21.74 7.89
C GLU A 189 -3.66 -21.23 7.55
N ARG A 190 -4.07 -20.08 8.13
CA ARG A 190 -5.33 -19.44 7.78
C ARG A 190 -5.27 -18.83 6.38
N GLY A 191 -4.23 -18.03 6.11
CA GLY A 191 -3.99 -17.44 4.79
C GLY A 191 -3.60 -18.46 3.72
N TYR A 192 -3.19 -19.68 4.09
CA TYR A 192 -2.71 -20.68 3.13
C TYR A 192 -3.77 -21.16 2.14
N LYS A 193 -5.05 -20.93 2.45
CA LYS A 193 -6.18 -21.17 1.55
C LYS A 193 -6.21 -20.21 0.36
N GLU A 194 -5.51 -19.08 0.44
CA GLU A 194 -5.36 -18.14 -0.67
C GLU A 194 -4.68 -18.80 -1.88
N VAL A 195 -5.12 -18.38 -3.07
CA VAL A 195 -4.71 -19.00 -4.35
C VAL A 195 -3.27 -18.65 -4.68
N TRP A 196 -2.87 -17.38 -4.50
CA TRP A 196 -1.57 -16.89 -4.94
C TRP A 196 -0.47 -17.10 -3.90
N LYS A 197 0.39 -18.10 -4.10
CA LYS A 197 1.53 -18.42 -3.24
C LYS A 197 2.81 -17.95 -3.89
N SER A 198 3.45 -16.91 -3.33
CA SER A 198 4.76 -16.43 -3.80
C SER A 198 5.92 -17.14 -3.08
N PRO A 199 7.12 -17.25 -3.70
CA PRO A 199 8.29 -17.82 -3.03
C PRO A 199 8.68 -17.12 -1.74
N ASN A 200 8.46 -15.81 -1.63
CA ASN A 200 8.79 -15.05 -0.44
C ASN A 200 7.86 -15.40 0.73
N TRP A 201 6.54 -15.33 0.51
CA TRP A 201 5.54 -15.72 1.51
C TRP A 201 5.76 -17.17 1.97
N ILE A 202 5.83 -18.12 1.03
CA ILE A 202 6.05 -19.54 1.38
C ILE A 202 7.39 -19.73 2.09
N GLY A 203 8.43 -18.99 1.69
CA GLY A 203 9.71 -18.95 2.38
C GLY A 203 9.56 -18.63 3.86
N ARG A 204 8.87 -17.54 4.19
CA ARG A 204 8.64 -17.11 5.58
C ARG A 204 7.79 -18.11 6.36
N PHE A 205 6.77 -18.71 5.73
CA PHE A 205 5.98 -19.77 6.35
C PHE A 205 6.81 -21.02 6.65
N VAL A 206 7.57 -21.52 5.68
CA VAL A 206 8.49 -22.66 5.86
C VAL A 206 9.54 -22.35 6.92
N TYR A 207 10.05 -21.11 6.97
CA TYR A 207 10.97 -20.68 8.02
C TYR A 207 10.32 -20.76 9.40
N ALA A 208 9.10 -20.26 9.58
CA ALA A 208 8.37 -20.37 10.84
C ALA A 208 8.17 -21.85 11.25
N LEU A 209 7.74 -22.71 10.32
CA LEU A 209 7.59 -24.15 10.55
C LEU A 209 8.93 -24.81 10.93
N TYR A 210 10.04 -24.42 10.27
CA TYR A 210 11.38 -24.93 10.57
C TYR A 210 11.80 -24.57 11.99
N LYS A 211 11.60 -23.32 12.41
CA LYS A 211 11.90 -22.86 13.77
C LYS A 211 11.02 -23.53 14.83
N ALA A 212 9.83 -23.97 14.45
CA ALA A 212 8.93 -24.77 15.29
C ALA A 212 9.15 -26.29 15.18
N ASN A 213 10.15 -26.76 14.43
CA ASN A 213 10.42 -28.18 14.16
C ASN A 213 9.26 -28.97 13.52
N ASN A 214 8.38 -28.31 12.76
CA ASN A 214 7.25 -28.96 12.09
C ASN A 214 7.63 -29.48 10.69
N PHE A 215 8.55 -30.44 10.63
CA PHE A 215 9.13 -30.93 9.37
C PHE A 215 8.11 -31.64 8.46
N THR A 216 7.09 -32.27 9.03
CA THR A 216 6.02 -32.89 8.25
C THR A 216 5.30 -31.85 7.40
N ARG A 217 4.85 -30.75 8.04
CA ARG A 217 4.13 -29.68 7.34
C ARG A 217 5.01 -28.94 6.35
N ILE A 218 6.31 -28.78 6.62
CA ILE A 218 7.27 -28.20 5.65
C ILE A 218 7.26 -29.00 4.34
N ASN A 219 7.34 -30.33 4.42
CA ASN A 219 7.37 -31.17 3.22
C ASN A 219 6.05 -31.09 2.45
N GLU A 220 4.91 -31.00 3.14
CA GLU A 220 3.61 -30.80 2.52
C GLU A 220 3.53 -29.46 1.79
N VAL A 221 3.87 -28.35 2.46
CA VAL A 221 3.82 -27.00 1.90
C VAL A 221 4.72 -26.87 0.67
N ILE A 222 5.95 -27.39 0.73
CA ILE A 222 6.88 -27.37 -0.41
C ILE A 222 6.33 -28.20 -1.58
N ARG A 223 5.83 -29.41 -1.31
CA ARG A 223 5.26 -30.28 -2.33
C ARG A 223 4.06 -29.62 -3.01
N GLU A 224 3.12 -29.10 -2.23
CA GLU A 224 1.92 -28.42 -2.74
C GLU A 224 2.29 -27.18 -3.57
N SER A 225 3.28 -26.39 -3.14
CA SER A 225 3.74 -25.21 -3.87
C SER A 225 4.41 -25.57 -5.20
N ILE A 226 5.21 -26.64 -5.22
CA ILE A 226 5.84 -27.17 -6.45
C ILE A 226 4.78 -27.72 -7.40
N GLU A 227 3.83 -28.52 -6.89
CA GLU A 227 2.74 -29.09 -7.68
C GLU A 227 1.90 -27.98 -8.33
N ALA A 228 1.45 -26.99 -7.55
CA ALA A 228 0.67 -25.86 -8.05
C ALA A 228 1.43 -25.07 -9.13
N LYS A 229 2.69 -24.69 -8.87
CA LYS A 229 3.50 -23.94 -9.83
C LYS A 229 3.82 -24.76 -11.09
N THR A 230 3.96 -26.08 -10.97
CA THR A 230 4.18 -26.94 -12.14
C THR A 230 2.96 -26.97 -13.05
N VAL A 231 1.75 -27.03 -12.46
CA VAL A 231 0.48 -26.92 -13.22
C VAL A 231 0.40 -25.57 -13.93
N GLU A 232 0.70 -24.45 -13.25
CA GLU A 232 0.70 -23.13 -13.89
C GLU A 232 1.67 -23.03 -15.08
N ILE A 233 2.86 -23.64 -14.97
CA ILE A 233 3.82 -23.71 -16.09
C ILE A 233 3.24 -24.53 -17.25
N GLU A 234 2.63 -25.67 -16.98
CA GLU A 234 2.02 -26.54 -18.00
C GLU A 234 0.83 -25.83 -18.69
N ASP A 235 0.00 -25.11 -17.93
CA ASP A 235 -1.11 -24.32 -18.45
C ASP A 235 -0.60 -23.26 -19.42
N VAL A 236 0.37 -22.43 -19.02
CA VAL A 236 1.00 -21.41 -19.89
C VAL A 236 1.64 -22.06 -21.11
N GLN A 237 2.30 -23.21 -20.97
CA GLN A 237 2.91 -23.93 -22.10
C GLN A 237 1.87 -24.39 -23.14
N THR A 238 0.69 -24.81 -22.71
CA THR A 238 -0.36 -25.32 -23.59
C THR A 238 -1.26 -24.24 -24.17
N GLU A 239 -1.28 -23.05 -23.57
CA GLU A 239 -2.06 -21.89 -24.02
C GLU A 239 -1.61 -21.40 -25.40
N GLU A 240 -2.55 -21.18 -26.32
CA GLU A 240 -2.23 -20.63 -27.65
C GLU A 240 -1.93 -19.13 -27.56
N VAL A 241 -0.97 -18.65 -28.36
CA VAL A 241 -0.66 -17.22 -28.39
C VAL A 241 -1.76 -16.47 -29.15
N GLU A 242 -2.56 -15.70 -28.40
CA GLU A 242 -3.63 -14.85 -28.91
C GLU A 242 -3.17 -13.40 -29.10
N GLU A 243 -4.05 -12.51 -29.58
CA GLU A 243 -3.72 -11.11 -29.91
C GLU A 243 -3.10 -10.29 -28.75
N ASN A 244 -3.26 -10.74 -27.50
CA ASN A 244 -2.89 -10.00 -26.30
C ASN A 244 -1.48 -10.27 -25.77
N TRP A 245 -0.73 -11.22 -26.35
CA TRP A 245 0.66 -11.52 -25.95
C TRP A 245 1.43 -12.17 -27.09
N THR A 246 2.76 -12.27 -26.95
CA THR A 246 3.64 -12.88 -27.95
C THR A 246 4.27 -14.17 -27.45
N GLU A 247 4.79 -14.98 -28.37
CA GLU A 247 5.63 -16.15 -28.02
C GLU A 247 6.82 -15.77 -27.13
N LYS A 248 7.32 -14.53 -27.24
CA LYS A 248 8.38 -14.02 -26.38
C LYS A 248 7.86 -13.84 -24.94
N ASP A 249 6.72 -13.18 -24.78
CA ASP A 249 6.11 -12.93 -23.47
C ASP A 249 5.77 -14.27 -22.78
N LYS A 250 5.24 -15.23 -23.55
CA LYS A 250 5.00 -16.59 -23.09
C LYS A 250 6.26 -17.27 -22.57
N LYS A 251 7.35 -17.19 -23.33
CA LYS A 251 8.64 -17.77 -22.92
C LYS A 251 9.20 -17.10 -21.67
N GLU A 252 9.08 -15.78 -21.56
CA GLU A 252 9.52 -15.01 -20.39
C GLU A 252 8.71 -15.40 -19.14
N LEU A 253 7.39 -15.56 -19.26
CA LEU A 253 6.54 -16.00 -18.15
C LEU A 253 6.85 -17.44 -17.69
N ILE A 254 7.10 -18.36 -18.63
CA ILE A 254 7.52 -19.73 -18.29
C ILE A 254 8.87 -19.74 -17.58
N GLU A 255 9.81 -18.90 -18.00
CA GLU A 255 11.11 -18.73 -17.34
C GLU A 255 10.93 -18.22 -15.91
N GLU A 256 10.12 -17.18 -15.71
CA GLU A 256 9.78 -16.64 -14.39
C GLU A 256 9.18 -17.71 -13.47
N TYR A 257 8.12 -18.41 -13.91
CA TYR A 257 7.49 -19.46 -13.11
C TYR A 257 8.43 -20.63 -12.82
N THR A 258 9.33 -20.95 -13.76
CA THR A 258 10.36 -21.97 -13.54
C THR A 258 11.35 -21.54 -12.45
N GLU A 259 11.75 -20.26 -12.42
CA GLU A 259 12.58 -19.71 -11.36
C GLU A 259 11.88 -19.73 -10.00
N GLU A 260 10.60 -19.36 -9.93
CA GLU A 260 9.80 -19.48 -8.72
C GLU A 260 9.71 -20.94 -8.23
N ASN A 261 9.45 -21.87 -9.15
CA ASN A 261 9.38 -23.30 -8.82
C ASN A 261 10.73 -23.83 -8.28
N ASN A 262 11.85 -23.35 -8.84
CA ASN A 262 13.19 -23.67 -8.35
C ASN A 262 13.46 -23.07 -6.96
N CYS A 263 12.85 -21.92 -6.64
CA CYS A 263 12.91 -21.36 -5.29
C CYS A 263 12.26 -22.30 -4.28
N TYR A 264 11.08 -22.87 -4.58
CA TYR A 264 10.44 -23.87 -3.70
C TYR A 264 11.31 -25.12 -3.51
N LYS A 265 11.86 -25.67 -4.60
CA LYS A 265 12.70 -26.89 -4.57
C LYS A 265 13.95 -26.75 -3.70
N THR A 266 14.55 -25.57 -3.68
CA THR A 266 15.80 -25.30 -2.94
C THR A 266 15.56 -24.67 -1.56
N MET A 267 14.32 -24.33 -1.23
CA MET A 267 13.94 -23.52 -0.07
C MET A 267 14.43 -24.10 1.27
N ILE A 268 14.19 -25.38 1.50
CA ILE A 268 14.53 -26.02 2.78
C ILE A 268 16.04 -26.08 3.00
N GLU A 269 16.82 -26.33 1.93
CA GLU A 269 18.29 -26.39 2.02
C GLU A 269 18.89 -25.01 2.26
N ARG A 270 18.30 -23.96 1.64
CA ARG A 270 18.65 -22.57 1.96
C ARG A 270 18.38 -22.26 3.43
N ILE A 271 17.19 -22.57 3.94
CA ILE A 271 16.84 -22.29 5.34
C ILE A 271 17.77 -23.05 6.30
N LYS A 272 18.08 -24.33 6.01
CA LYS A 272 19.06 -25.13 6.80
C LYS A 272 20.47 -24.53 6.79
N SER A 273 20.87 -23.85 5.72
CA SER A 273 22.19 -23.20 5.64
C SER A 273 22.26 -21.87 6.41
N GLY A 274 21.16 -21.45 7.05
CA GLY A 274 21.06 -20.23 7.84
C GLY A 274 20.41 -19.07 7.10
N TYR A 275 19.89 -19.27 5.89
CA TYR A 275 19.10 -18.25 5.20
C TYR A 275 17.81 -17.96 5.99
N VAL A 276 17.58 -16.67 6.26
CA VAL A 276 16.33 -16.17 6.84
C VAL A 276 15.61 -15.39 5.73
N PRO A 277 14.41 -15.84 5.30
CA PRO A 277 13.62 -15.09 4.32
C PRO A 277 13.25 -13.70 4.86
N GLY A 278 13.52 -12.65 4.07
CA GLY A 278 13.26 -11.27 4.46
C GLY A 278 11.76 -10.93 4.42
N LEU A 279 11.34 -9.95 5.21
CA LEU A 279 10.00 -9.38 5.11
C LEU A 279 9.99 -8.32 4.00
N GLU A 280 9.09 -8.46 3.04
CA GLU A 280 8.74 -7.40 2.09
C GLU A 280 7.74 -6.48 2.77
N PHE A 281 8.23 -5.37 3.31
CA PHE A 281 7.39 -4.34 3.93
C PHE A 281 7.49 -3.05 3.12
N GLU A 282 6.34 -2.59 2.65
CA GLU A 282 6.19 -1.30 2.01
C GLU A 282 5.22 -0.43 2.80
N THR A 283 5.55 0.86 2.91
CA THR A 283 4.65 1.87 3.44
C THR A 283 3.95 2.57 2.29
N TYR A 284 2.66 2.86 2.45
CA TYR A 284 1.90 3.61 1.44
C TYR A 284 1.26 4.84 2.07
N HIS A 285 1.02 5.84 1.22
CA HIS A 285 0.20 6.98 1.62
C HIS A 285 -1.26 6.56 1.70
N ILE A 286 -2.04 7.27 2.50
CA ILE A 286 -3.50 7.25 2.43
C ILE A 286 -3.99 8.59 1.91
N GLY A 287 -5.05 8.51 1.13
CA GLY A 287 -5.68 9.65 0.48
C GLY A 287 -7.02 10.01 1.10
N GLY A 288 -7.43 11.25 0.90
CA GLY A 288 -8.79 11.71 1.15
C GLY A 288 -9.43 12.26 -0.13
N CYS A 289 -10.74 12.49 -0.07
CA CYS A 289 -11.41 13.27 -1.11
C CYS A 289 -11.04 14.74 -0.92
N TYR A 290 -10.08 15.22 -1.71
CA TYR A 290 -9.63 16.61 -1.70
C TYR A 290 -10.22 17.42 -2.86
N LEU A 291 -11.46 17.12 -3.26
CA LEU A 291 -12.16 17.85 -4.32
C LEU A 291 -12.92 19.04 -3.74
N PHE A 292 -12.47 20.26 -4.04
CA PHE A 292 -13.17 21.49 -3.68
C PHE A 292 -14.60 21.49 -4.24
N GLY A 293 -15.58 21.60 -3.34
CA GLY A 293 -17.01 21.59 -3.66
C GLY A 293 -17.68 20.21 -3.57
N CYS A 294 -16.96 19.16 -3.17
CA CYS A 294 -17.55 17.84 -2.95
C CYS A 294 -18.43 17.84 -1.68
N LYS A 295 -19.74 17.65 -1.86
CA LYS A 295 -20.71 17.71 -0.76
C LYS A 295 -20.74 16.46 0.13
N ARG A 296 -20.11 15.36 -0.30
CA ARG A 296 -20.12 14.09 0.43
C ARG A 296 -19.35 14.13 1.74
N HIS A 297 -18.32 14.98 1.84
CA HIS A 297 -17.38 14.96 2.96
C HIS A 297 -17.38 16.25 3.82
N ASN A 298 -18.20 17.25 3.45
CA ASN A 298 -18.52 18.44 4.26
C ASN A 298 -17.31 19.13 4.93
N HIS A 299 -16.19 19.29 4.20
CA HIS A 299 -15.04 20.05 4.68
C HIS A 299 -15.31 21.56 4.65
N LEU A 300 -14.73 22.28 5.62
CA LEU A 300 -14.81 23.74 5.74
C LEU A 300 -14.23 24.47 4.52
N GLU A 301 -13.27 23.87 3.83
CA GLU A 301 -12.67 24.37 2.58
C GLU A 301 -13.66 24.32 1.38
N TYR A 302 -14.86 23.76 1.56
CA TYR A 302 -15.88 23.63 0.52
C TYR A 302 -16.90 24.76 0.46
N GLU A 303 -16.77 25.76 1.33
CA GLU A 303 -17.70 26.89 1.42
C GLU A 303 -17.20 28.18 0.74
N GLU A 304 -15.96 28.21 0.22
CA GLU A 304 -15.34 29.37 -0.47
C GLU A 304 -15.34 29.24 -2.01
#